data_AF-A0A813E8I7-F1
#
_entry.id   AF-A0A813E8I7-F1
#
_cell.length_a   1.000
_cell.length_b   1.000
_cell.length_c   1.000
_cell.angle_alpha   90.00
_cell.angle_beta   90.00
_cell.angle_gamma   90.00
#
_symmetry.space_group_name_H-M   'P 1'
#
loop_
_entity.id
_entity.type
_entity.pdbx_description
1 polymer ?
#
loop_
_entity_poly.entity_id
_entity_poly.type
_entity_poly.pdbx_seq_one_letter_code
_entity_poly.pdbx_strand_id
1 'polypeptide(L)'
;AEDAEYVSDFWQVLEQMTDEERRGFAIFVSACGRMPPQGWQDFELKVQKNGDGDARLPTAYTCFNLLLLPRYSSREVLLQRLLAAVRETEGFGLS
;
A
#
# COMPACT_ATOMS: atom_id res chain seq x y z
N ALA A 1 -12.99 10.86 -14.32
CA ALA A 1 -12.92 11.02 -12.85
C ALA A 1 -12.95 9.67 -12.12
N GLU A 2 -12.70 8.55 -12.81
CA GLU A 2 -12.72 7.21 -12.21
C GLU A 2 -11.47 6.92 -11.38
N ASP A 3 -10.33 7.49 -11.75
CA ASP A 3 -9.08 7.38 -10.97
C ASP A 3 -9.19 8.06 -9.60
N ALA A 4 -10.05 9.09 -9.48
CA ALA A 4 -10.23 9.82 -8.22
C ALA A 4 -11.02 9.00 -7.18
N GLU A 5 -12.06 8.28 -7.60
CA GLU A 5 -12.85 7.41 -6.72
C GLU A 5 -12.00 6.25 -6.19
N TYR A 6 -11.25 5.62 -7.09
CA TYR A 6 -10.36 4.51 -6.77
C TYR A 6 -9.23 4.90 -5.80
N VAL A 7 -8.61 6.06 -6.00
CA VAL A 7 -7.61 6.59 -5.06
C VAL A 7 -8.28 6.97 -3.73
N SER A 8 -9.51 7.49 -3.76
CA SER A 8 -10.24 7.77 -2.51
C SER A 8 -10.56 6.50 -1.72
N ASP A 9 -10.96 5.41 -2.39
CA ASP A 9 -11.19 4.12 -1.76
C ASP A 9 -9.93 3.57 -1.09
N PHE A 10 -8.78 3.75 -1.74
CA PHE A 10 -7.48 3.38 -1.17
C PHE A 10 -7.23 4.08 0.18
N TRP A 11 -7.39 5.41 0.23
CA TRP A 11 -7.18 6.16 1.48
C TRP A 11 -8.18 5.76 2.57
N GLN A 12 -9.46 5.58 2.22
CA GLN A 12 -10.47 5.13 3.18
C GLN A 12 -10.18 3.75 3.75
N VAL A 13 -9.65 2.82 2.94
CA VAL A 13 -9.28 1.49 3.42
C VAL A 13 -8.03 1.57 4.30
N LEU A 14 -7.06 2.40 3.95
CA LEU A 14 -5.86 2.63 4.76
C LEU A 14 -6.21 3.20 6.15
N GLU A 15 -7.19 4.10 6.23
CA GLU A 15 -7.69 4.65 7.50
C GLU A 15 -8.41 3.61 8.36
N GLN A 16 -9.04 2.60 7.75
CA GLN A 16 -9.73 1.52 8.45
C GLN A 16 -8.78 0.42 8.95
N MET A 17 -7.54 0.38 8.47
CA MET A 17 -6.54 -0.57 8.94
C MET A 17 -6.16 -0.32 10.41
N THR A 18 -5.82 -1.39 11.11
CA THR A 18 -5.25 -1.32 12.47
C THR A 18 -3.86 -0.68 12.44
N ASP A 19 -3.38 -0.22 13.61
CA ASP A 19 -2.03 0.35 13.73
C ASP A 19 -0.92 -0.64 13.32
N GLU A 20 -1.12 -1.93 13.56
CA GLU A 20 -0.18 -2.99 13.16
C GLU A 20 -0.13 -3.14 11.64
N GLU A 21 -1.28 -3.18 10.98
CA GLU A 21 -1.38 -3.26 9.52
C GLU A 21 -0.85 -2.00 8.84
N ARG A 22 -1.14 -0.81 9.39
CA ARG A 22 -0.59 0.46 8.90
C ARG A 22 0.93 0.51 9.02
N ARG A 23 1.50 -0.05 10.09
CA ARG A 23 2.95 -0.21 10.22
C ARG A 23 3.51 -1.15 9.17
N GLY A 24 2.91 -2.32 8.98
CA GLY A 24 3.32 -3.26 7.92
C GLY A 24 3.26 -2.63 6.53
N PHE A 25 2.19 -1.88 6.24
CA PHE A 25 2.07 -1.12 4.99
C PHE A 25 3.14 -0.05 4.85
N ALA A 26 3.42 0.71 5.90
CA ALA A 26 4.50 1.71 5.89
C ALA A 26 5.86 1.08 5.56
N ILE A 27 6.16 -0.11 6.10
CA ILE A 27 7.37 -0.88 5.78
C ILE A 27 7.35 -1.32 4.32
N PHE A 28 6.22 -1.83 3.84
CA PHE A 28 6.03 -2.25 2.45
C PHE A 28 6.34 -1.12 1.45
N VAL A 29 5.84 0.09 1.67
CA VAL A 29 6.03 1.21 0.73
C VAL A 29 7.35 1.95 0.89
N SER A 30 7.96 1.91 2.08
CA SER A 30 9.22 2.60 2.35
C SER A 30 10.46 1.69 2.27
N ALA A 31 10.27 0.37 2.25
CA ALA A 31 11.32 -0.63 2.48
C ALA A 31 12.17 -0.36 3.75
N CYS A 32 11.64 0.42 4.69
CA CYS A 32 12.33 0.76 5.92
C CYS A 32 11.49 0.33 7.12
N GLY A 33 12.03 -0.57 7.93
CA GLY A 33 11.42 -1.04 9.19
C GLY A 33 11.23 0.05 10.24
N ARG A 34 11.78 1.26 10.02
CA ARG A 34 11.74 2.38 10.95
C ARG A 34 11.46 3.69 10.23
N MET A 35 10.57 4.48 10.84
CA MET A 35 10.32 5.87 10.47
C MET A 35 11.64 6.66 10.49
N PRO A 36 11.97 7.45 9.44
CA PRO A 36 13.12 8.34 9.46
C PRO A 36 13.05 9.27 10.67
N PRO A 37 14.19 9.66 11.28
CA PRO A 37 14.18 10.54 12.46
C PRO A 37 13.56 11.93 12.19
N GLN A 38 13.45 12.35 10.92
CA GLN A 38 12.76 13.56 10.48
C GLN A 38 11.23 13.37 10.29
N GLY A 39 10.73 12.16 10.47
CA GLY A 39 9.33 11.79 10.29
C GLY A 39 8.88 11.63 8.84
N TRP A 40 7.58 11.45 8.63
CA TRP A 40 6.94 11.30 7.32
C TRP A 40 6.78 12.63 6.57
N GLN A 41 7.37 13.72 7.05
CA GLN A 41 7.12 15.08 6.53
C GLN A 41 7.50 15.24 5.04
N ASP A 42 8.50 14.50 4.57
CA ASP A 42 8.91 14.44 3.16
C ASP A 42 8.46 13.16 2.44
N PHE A 43 7.68 12.30 3.11
CA PHE A 43 7.19 11.07 2.48
C PHE A 43 5.89 11.32 1.73
N GLU A 44 6.01 11.57 0.44
CA GLU A 44 4.88 11.66 -0.47
C GLU A 44 4.65 10.31 -1.15
N LEU A 45 3.66 9.54 -0.69
CA LEU A 45 3.23 8.32 -1.36
C LEU A 45 2.44 8.68 -2.63
N LYS A 46 2.97 8.28 -3.78
CA LYS A 46 2.29 8.40 -5.08
C LYS A 46 1.54 7.11 -5.35
N VAL A 47 0.24 7.19 -5.65
CA VAL A 47 -0.56 6.03 -6.05
C VAL A 47 -0.83 6.13 -7.55
N GLN A 48 -0.44 5.10 -8.29
CA GLN A 48 -0.69 5.00 -9.73
C GLN A 48 -1.48 3.73 -10.05
N LYS A 49 -2.38 3.85 -11.03
CA LYS A 49 -3.17 2.72 -11.51
C LYS A 49 -2.26 1.73 -12.25
N ASN A 50 -2.39 0.44 -11.93
CA ASN A 50 -1.65 -0.65 -12.56
C ASN A 50 -2.58 -1.68 -13.21
N GLY A 51 -3.39 -1.22 -14.17
CA GLY A 51 -4.42 -2.01 -14.81
C GLY A 51 -5.58 -2.36 -13.86
N ASP A 52 -6.34 -3.39 -14.21
CA ASP A 52 -7.53 -3.84 -13.48
C ASP A 52 -7.41 -5.33 -13.15
N GLY A 53 -7.95 -5.80 -12.02
CA GLY A 53 -8.11 -7.24 -11.76
C GLY A 53 -7.74 -7.69 -10.36
N ASP A 54 -8.65 -8.46 -9.78
CA ASP A 54 -8.62 -8.88 -8.37
C ASP A 54 -7.56 -9.92 -8.02
N ALA A 55 -6.90 -10.54 -8.99
CA ALA A 55 -5.85 -11.52 -8.74
C ALA A 55 -4.46 -10.87 -8.57
N ARG A 56 -4.30 -9.61 -8.97
CA ARG A 56 -3.00 -8.92 -8.92
C ARG A 56 -2.77 -8.38 -7.52
N LEU A 57 -1.51 -8.42 -7.07
CA LEU A 57 -1.08 -7.74 -5.86
C LEU A 57 -0.58 -6.33 -6.20
N PRO A 58 -0.71 -5.37 -5.26
CA PRO A 58 -0.07 -4.08 -5.42
C PRO A 58 1.45 -4.21 -5.40
N THR A 59 2.14 -3.29 -6.07
CA THR A 59 3.60 -3.28 -6.14
C THR A 59 4.13 -1.93 -5.69
N ALA A 60 5.05 -1.91 -4.74
CA ALA A 60 5.69 -0.69 -4.26
C ALA A 60 7.08 -0.51 -4.88
N TYR A 61 7.33 0.67 -5.45
CA TYR A 61 8.66 1.15 -5.81
C TYR A 61 9.13 2.09 -4.72
N THR A 62 9.81 1.52 -3.74
CA THR A 62 10.21 2.22 -2.51
C THR A 62 11.22 3.34 -2.76
N CYS A 63 12.08 3.22 -3.79
CA CYS A 63 12.99 4.29 -4.21
C CYS A 63 12.29 5.57 -4.69
N PHE A 64 11.02 5.47 -5.09
CA PHE A 64 10.24 6.57 -5.65
C PHE A 64 8.97 6.88 -4.86
N ASN A 65 8.78 6.25 -3.69
CA ASN A 65 7.56 6.30 -2.90
C ASN A 65 6.30 6.08 -3.78
N LEU A 66 6.38 5.15 -4.73
CA LEU A 66 5.33 4.92 -5.72
C LEU A 66 4.66 3.57 -5.49
N LEU A 67 3.35 3.59 -5.33
CA LEU A 67 2.49 2.41 -5.23
C LEU A 67 1.73 2.20 -6.52
N LEU A 68 2.03 1.10 -7.20
CA LEU A 68 1.23 0.58 -8.30
C LEU A 68 0.06 -0.22 -7.74
N LEU A 69 -1.14 0.32 -7.86
CA LEU A 69 -2.37 -0.25 -7.33
C LEU A 69 -3.25 -0.68 -8.52
N PRO A 70 -3.51 -1.99 -8.71
CA PRO A 70 -4.48 -2.51 -9.69
C PRO A 70 -5.92 -2.22 -9.27
N ARG A 71 -6.78 -1.76 -10.19
CA ARG A 71 -8.20 -1.49 -9.88
C ARG A 71 -8.89 -2.78 -9.47
N TYR A 72 -9.38 -2.80 -8.24
CA TYR A 72 -10.11 -3.91 -7.65
C TYR A 72 -11.62 -3.71 -7.79
N SER A 73 -12.35 -4.81 -7.79
CA SER A 73 -13.81 -4.80 -7.91
C SER A 73 -14.52 -4.23 -6.68
N SER A 74 -13.86 -4.21 -5.52
CA SER A 74 -14.44 -3.74 -4.24
C SER A 74 -13.37 -3.32 -3.23
N ARG A 75 -13.73 -2.45 -2.29
CA ARG A 75 -12.87 -2.03 -1.15
C ARG A 75 -12.36 -3.20 -0.33
N GLU A 76 -13.19 -4.21 -0.15
CA GLU A 76 -12.87 -5.40 0.63
C GLU A 76 -11.78 -6.24 -0.04
N VAL A 77 -11.82 -6.34 -1.37
CA VAL A 77 -10.74 -6.94 -2.16
C VAL A 77 -9.47 -6.09 -2.06
N LEU A 78 -9.58 -4.77 -2.18
CA LEU A 78 -8.44 -3.86 -2.04
C LEU A 78 -7.75 -4.04 -0.67
N LEU A 79 -8.50 -4.11 0.43
CA LEU A 79 -7.97 -4.39 1.77
C LEU A 79 -7.24 -5.73 1.81
N GLN A 80 -7.90 -6.81 1.37
CA GLN A 80 -7.32 -8.15 1.38
C GLN A 80 -6.02 -8.22 0.55
N ARG A 81 -5.96 -7.53 -0.60
CA ARG A 81 -4.78 -7.51 -1.47
C ARG A 81 -3.64 -6.65 -0.91
N LEU A 82 -3.95 -5.52 -0.27
CA LEU A 82 -2.95 -4.73 0.44
C LEU A 82 -2.33 -5.53 1.58
N LEU A 83 -3.16 -6.15 2.43
CA LEU A 83 -2.68 -6.99 3.53
C LEU A 83 -1.87 -8.18 3.04
N ALA A 84 -2.29 -8.82 1.95
CA ALA A 84 -1.52 -9.89 1.33
C ALA A 84 -0.14 -9.40 0.86
N ALA A 85 -0.05 -8.26 0.18
CA ALA A 85 1.24 -7.71 -0.26
C ALA A 85 2.17 -7.33 0.90
N VAL A 86 1.61 -6.80 1.99
CA VAL A 86 2.36 -6.52 3.22
C VAL A 86 2.94 -7.81 3.80
N ARG A 87 2.10 -8.85 3.97
CA ARG A 87 2.52 -10.16 4.51
C ARG A 87 3.60 -10.84 3.65
N GLU A 88 3.46 -10.78 2.32
CA GLU A 88 4.47 -11.32 1.40
C GLU A 88 5.82 -10.61 1.53
N THR A 89 5.81 -9.31 1.87
CA THR A 89 7.03 -8.52 2.07
C THR A 89 7.69 -8.83 3.41
N GLU A 90 6.91 -9.05 4.46
CA GLU A 90 7.40 -9.51 5.77
C GLU A 90 7.96 -10.94 5.73
N GLY A 91 7.50 -11.77 4.79
CA GLY A 91 8.01 -13.13 4.55
C GLY A 91 9.48 -13.23 4.13
N PHE A 92 10.12 -12.12 3.74
CA PHE A 92 11.55 -12.07 3.46
C PHE A 92 12.42 -11.67 4.68
N GLY A 93 11.82 -11.41 5.85
CA GLY A 93 12.49 -10.84 7.03
C GLY A 93 12.59 -11.74 8.27
N LEU A 94 12.11 -12.98 8.24
CA LEU A 94 12.22 -13.92 9.35
C LEU A 94 13.06 -15.14 8.96
N SER A 95 14.37 -15.04 9.18
CA SER A 95 15.29 -16.15 9.43
C SER A 95 16.18 -15.79 10.61
#